data_AF-A0A9E5PCZ7-F1
#
_entry.id   AF-A0A9E5PCZ7-F1
#
_cell.length_a   1.000
_cell.length_b   1.000
_cell.length_c   1.000
_cell.angle_alpha   90.00
_cell.angle_beta   90.00
_cell.angle_gamma   90.00
#
_symmetry.space_group_name_H-M   'P 1'
#
loop_
_entity.id
_entity.type
_entity.pdbx_description
1 polymer ?
#
loop_
_entity_poly.entity_id
_entity_poly.type
_entity_poly.pdbx_seq_one_letter_code
_entity_poly.pdbx_strand_id
1 'polypeptide(L)'
;MRLTAGFWADRLRTNRRASIPAVLERLRAHHVLDNFMRLYGASDAPRERRLATDSDIYKWLEAACFALANEEDADLRRNVEEALDAIL
;
A
#
# COMPACT_ATOMS: atom_id res chain seq x y z
N MET A 1 4.76 21.34 5.58
CA MET A 1 5.99 21.78 4.88
C MET A 1 6.11 20.96 3.59
N ARG A 2 6.34 21.58 2.43
CA ARG A 2 6.45 20.88 1.13
C ARG A 2 7.86 21.05 0.57
N LEU A 3 8.52 19.94 0.25
CA LEU A 3 9.84 19.94 -0.39
C LEU A 3 9.64 19.95 -1.91
N THR A 4 10.06 21.02 -2.58
CA THR A 4 9.80 21.21 -4.02
C THR A 4 11.01 20.90 -4.91
N ALA A 5 12.22 20.88 -4.35
CA ALA A 5 13.45 20.60 -5.09
C ALA A 5 14.55 20.00 -4.19
N GLY A 6 15.60 19.50 -4.82
CA GLY A 6 16.77 18.91 -4.16
C GLY A 6 16.60 17.43 -3.81
N PHE A 7 17.65 16.86 -3.22
CA PHE A 7 17.80 15.42 -2.98
C PHE A 7 16.56 14.76 -2.35
N TRP A 8 16.00 15.35 -1.30
CA TRP A 8 14.84 14.77 -0.61
C TRP A 8 13.53 14.91 -1.39
N ALA A 9 13.36 15.99 -2.14
CA ALA A 9 12.21 16.14 -3.02
C ALA A 9 12.22 15.06 -4.12
N ASP A 10 13.40 14.76 -4.68
CA ASP A 10 13.55 13.69 -5.68
C ASP A 10 13.25 12.30 -5.10
N ARG A 11 13.71 12.02 -3.87
CA ARG A 11 13.38 10.77 -3.17
C ARG A 11 11.89 10.63 -2.89
N LEU A 12 11.22 11.69 -2.43
CA LEU A 12 9.77 11.67 -2.20
C LEU A 12 8.99 11.47 -3.52
N ARG A 13 9.44 12.11 -4.60
CA ARG A 13 8.85 11.96 -5.94
C ARG A 13 8.95 10.51 -6.42
N THR A 14 10.12 9.88 -6.30
CA THR A 14 10.32 8.46 -6.64
C THR A 14 9.50 7.55 -5.74
N ASN A 15 9.45 7.84 -4.44
CA ASN A 15 8.65 7.06 -3.50
C ASN A 15 7.17 7.04 -3.91
N ARG A 16 6.57 8.21 -4.14
CA ARG A 16 5.18 8.35 -4.56
C ARG A 16 4.90 7.72 -5.93
N ARG A 17 5.75 7.97 -6.92
CA ARG A 17 5.48 7.58 -8.32
C ARG A 17 5.88 6.16 -8.68
N ALA A 18 6.78 5.54 -7.93
CA ALA A 18 7.34 4.24 -8.28
C ALA A 18 7.31 3.26 -7.11
N SER A 19 7.87 3.61 -5.95
CA SER A 19 8.03 2.65 -4.85
C SER A 19 6.70 2.24 -4.23
N ILE A 20 5.84 3.19 -3.85
CA ILE A 20 4.54 2.89 -3.23
C ILE A 20 3.65 2.05 -4.16
N PRO A 21 3.45 2.40 -5.45
CA PRO A 21 2.69 1.56 -6.37
C PRO A 21 3.32 0.17 -6.55
N ALA A 22 4.64 0.09 -6.74
CA ALA A 22 5.31 -1.20 -6.96
C ALA A 22 5.23 -2.12 -5.73
N VAL A 23 5.24 -1.57 -4.52
CA VAL A 23 5.03 -2.37 -3.30
C VAL A 23 3.61 -2.92 -3.27
N LEU A 24 2.58 -2.13 -3.57
CA LEU A 24 1.20 -2.63 -3.62
C LEU A 24 1.04 -3.78 -4.62
N GLU A 25 1.59 -3.63 -5.83
CA GLU A 25 1.56 -4.69 -6.85
C GLU A 25 2.21 -5.98 -6.35
N ARG A 26 3.32 -5.89 -5.60
CA ARG A 26 3.95 -7.06 -4.99
C ARG A 26 3.09 -7.68 -3.90
N LEU A 27 2.40 -6.88 -3.09
CA LEU A 27 1.49 -7.39 -2.06
C LEU A 27 0.32 -8.15 -2.70
N ARG A 28 -0.25 -7.63 -3.80
CA ARG A 28 -1.27 -8.31 -4.61
C ARG A 28 -0.72 -9.62 -5.21
N ALA A 29 0.42 -9.56 -5.90
CA ALA A 29 1.06 -10.72 -6.52
C ALA A 29 1.55 -11.79 -5.52
N HIS A 30 1.67 -11.43 -4.25
CA HIS A 30 2.06 -12.35 -3.17
C HIS A 30 0.89 -12.81 -2.31
N HIS A 31 -0.35 -12.54 -2.73
CA HIS A 31 -1.58 -12.96 -2.05
C HIS A 31 -1.67 -12.42 -0.62
N VAL A 32 -1.05 -11.26 -0.35
CA VAL A 32 -1.09 -10.66 0.99
C VAL A 32 -2.49 -10.18 1.33
N LEU A 33 -3.21 -9.58 0.38
CA LEU A 33 -4.59 -9.14 0.60
C LEU A 33 -5.55 -10.33 0.70
N ASP A 34 -5.30 -11.42 -0.03
CA ASP A 34 -6.11 -12.65 0.04
C ASP A 34 -6.16 -13.23 1.46
N ASN A 35 -5.08 -13.09 2.22
CA ASN A 35 -5.02 -13.54 3.62
C ASN A 35 -6.08 -12.86 4.52
N PHE A 36 -6.50 -11.65 4.18
CA PHE A 36 -7.57 -10.92 4.85
C PHE A 36 -8.93 -11.23 4.23
N MET A 37 -9.02 -11.17 2.89
CA MET A 37 -10.27 -11.42 2.15
C MET A 37 -10.88 -12.79 2.46
N ARG A 38 -10.05 -13.80 2.73
CA ARG A 38 -10.53 -15.13 3.15
C ARG A 38 -11.26 -15.16 4.49
N LEU A 39 -11.03 -14.17 5.36
CA LEU A 39 -11.64 -14.14 6.70
C LEU A 39 -13.12 -13.77 6.65
N TYR A 40 -13.56 -13.10 5.58
CA TYR A 40 -14.96 -12.71 5.37
C TYR A 40 -15.56 -13.27 4.08
N GLY A 41 -14.89 -14.25 3.46
CA GLY A 41 -15.42 -15.01 2.32
C GLY A 41 -15.31 -14.32 0.95
N ALA A 42 -14.47 -13.30 0.81
CA ALA A 42 -14.19 -12.68 -0.49
C ALA A 42 -13.04 -13.36 -1.26
N SER A 43 -12.35 -14.33 -0.65
CA SER A 43 -11.35 -15.18 -1.29
C SER A 43 -11.36 -16.57 -0.67
N ASP A 44 -11.23 -17.61 -1.49
CA ASP A 44 -11.08 -19.01 -1.02
C ASP A 44 -9.60 -19.43 -0.94
N ALA A 45 -8.67 -18.50 -1.13
CA ALA A 45 -7.24 -18.78 -1.10
C ALA A 45 -6.78 -19.28 0.29
N PRO A 46 -5.83 -20.25 0.34
CA PRO A 46 -5.24 -20.65 1.60
C PRO A 46 -4.44 -19.49 2.20
N ARG A 47 -4.18 -19.55 3.52
CA ARG A 47 -3.26 -18.60 4.15
C ARG A 47 -1.85 -18.80 3.60
N GLU A 48 -1.26 -17.77 3.02
CA GLU A 48 0.11 -17.76 2.49
C GLU A 48 1.07 -16.89 3.33
N ARG A 49 2.38 -17.10 3.12
CA ARG A 49 3.49 -16.32 3.69
C ARG A 49 3.66 -16.45 5.22
N ARG A 50 4.68 -15.76 5.73
CA ARG A 50 5.05 -15.75 7.16
C ARG A 50 3.92 -15.16 8.02
N LEU A 51 3.88 -15.51 9.30
CA LEU A 51 2.86 -15.02 10.24
C LEU A 51 2.75 -13.49 10.27
N ALA A 52 3.88 -12.79 10.24
CA ALA A 52 3.93 -11.33 10.30
C ALA A 52 3.76 -10.59 8.94
N THR A 53 3.23 -11.25 7.91
CA THR A 53 3.09 -10.64 6.56
C THR A 53 2.05 -9.53 6.53
N ASP A 54 1.06 -9.59 7.41
CA ASP A 54 0.02 -8.56 7.58
C ASP A 54 0.64 -7.17 7.85
N SER A 55 1.79 -7.13 8.51
CA SER A 55 2.51 -5.86 8.75
C SER A 55 2.96 -5.16 7.47
N ASP A 56 3.09 -5.88 6.36
CA ASP A 56 3.57 -5.31 5.10
C ASP A 56 2.48 -4.42 4.46
N ILE A 57 1.20 -4.80 4.53
CA ILE A 57 0.10 -3.92 4.06
C ILE A 57 -0.10 -2.73 4.99
N TYR A 58 0.08 -2.89 6.31
CA TYR A 58 -0.01 -1.76 7.25
C TYR A 58 1.10 -0.72 7.04
N LYS A 59 2.33 -1.17 6.81
CA LYS A 59 3.46 -0.26 6.47
C LYS A 59 3.26 0.41 5.11
N TRP A 60 2.65 -0.30 4.16
CA TRP A 60 2.30 0.30 2.88
C TRP A 60 1.23 1.39 3.04
N LEU A 61 0.17 1.13 3.82
CA LEU A 61 -0.86 2.11 4.17
C LEU A 61 -0.25 3.35 4.84
N GLU A 62 0.65 3.16 5.80
CA GLU A 62 1.38 4.26 6.45
C GLU A 62 2.13 5.13 5.42
N ALA A 63 2.90 4.51 4.53
CA ALA A 63 3.64 5.22 3.48
C ALA A 63 2.70 5.94 2.49
N ALA A 64 1.60 5.31 2.10
CA ALA A 64 0.61 5.88 1.19
C ALA A 64 -0.09 7.10 1.82
N CYS A 65 -0.51 7.01 3.08
CA CYS A 65 -1.12 8.11 3.81
C CYS A 65 -0.15 9.30 3.97
N PHE A 66 1.13 9.05 4.27
CA PHE A 66 2.13 10.12 4.31
C PHE A 66 2.35 10.77 2.93
N ALA A 67 2.31 9.99 1.85
CA ALA A 67 2.42 10.53 0.49
C ALA A 67 1.19 11.39 0.12
N LEU A 68 -0.03 10.93 0.43
CA LEU A 68 -1.27 11.68 0.20
C LEU A 68 -1.34 12.98 1.02
N ALA A 69 -0.83 12.96 2.25
CA ALA A 69 -0.73 14.16 3.08
C ALA A 69 0.24 15.21 2.49
N ASN A 70 1.21 14.77 1.67
CA ASN A 70 2.17 15.66 1.00
C ASN A 70 1.64 16.18 -0.35
N GLU A 71 1.04 15.32 -1.14
CA GLU A 71 0.51 15.63 -2.46
C GLU A 71 -0.67 14.73 -2.80
N GLU A 72 -1.76 15.36 -3.22
CA GLU A 72 -2.98 14.69 -3.65
C GLU A 72 -2.73 13.79 -4.86
N ASP A 73 -3.27 12.58 -4.81
CA ASP A 73 -3.10 11.55 -5.85
C ASP A 73 -4.33 10.64 -5.82
N ALA A 74 -5.24 10.85 -6.78
CA ALA A 74 -6.52 10.16 -6.81
C ALA A 74 -6.37 8.64 -7.01
N ASP A 75 -5.33 8.18 -7.70
CA ASP A 75 -5.09 6.76 -7.93
C ASP A 75 -4.56 6.11 -6.66
N LEU A 76 -3.62 6.77 -5.99
CA LEU A 76 -3.15 6.32 -4.69
C LEU A 76 -4.26 6.30 -3.64
N ARG A 77 -5.17 7.29 -3.65
CA ARG A 77 -6.32 7.29 -2.74
C ARG A 77 -7.23 6.09 -2.97
N ARG A 78 -7.61 5.81 -4.22
CA ARG A 78 -8.42 4.61 -4.52
C ARG A 78 -7.75 3.33 -4.05
N ASN A 79 -6.44 3.21 -4.26
CA ASN A 79 -5.66 2.07 -3.77
C ASN A 79 -5.67 1.95 -2.24
N VAL A 80 -5.68 3.06 -1.51
CA VAL A 80 -5.80 3.07 -0.05
C VAL A 80 -7.18 2.59 0.38
N GLU A 81 -8.25 3.11 -0.23
CA GLU A 81 -9.62 2.66 0.07
C GLU A 81 -9.79 1.16 -0.22
N GLU A 82 -9.32 0.68 -1.38
CA GLU A 82 -9.33 -0.76 -1.72
C GLU A 82 -8.58 -1.61 -0.69
N ALA A 83 -7.44 -1.13 -0.19
CA ALA A 83 -6.68 -1.83 0.84
C ALA A 83 -7.40 -1.81 2.20
N LEU A 84 -8.14 -0.75 2.53
CA LEU A 84 -8.94 -0.66 3.75
C LEU A 84 -10.14 -1.61 3.69
N ASP A 85 -10.86 -1.66 2.57
CA ASP A 85 -11.95 -2.61 2.31
C ASP A 85 -11.46 -4.06 2.42
N ALA A 86 -10.20 -4.32 2.08
CA ALA A 86 -9.62 -5.65 2.19
C ALA A 86 -9.37 -6.09 3.64
N ILE A 87 -9.13 -5.17 4.59
CA ILE A 87 -8.62 -5.49 5.94
C ILE A 87 -9.57 -5.15 7.10
N LEU A 88 -10.67 -4.42 6.86
CA LEU A 88 -11.69 -4.04 7.84
C LEU A 88 -12.99 -4.82 7.62
#